data_AF-A0A3B4EUG1-F1
#
_entry.id   AF-A0A3B4EUG1-F1
#
_cell.length_a   1.000
_cell.length_b   1.000
_cell.length_c   1.000
_cell.angle_alpha   90.00
_cell.angle_beta   90.00
_cell.angle_gamma   90.00
#
_symmetry.space_group_name_H-M   'P 1'
#
loop_
_entity.id
_entity.type
_entity.pdbx_description
1 polymer ?
#
loop_
_entity_poly.entity_id
_entity_poly.type
_entity_poly.pdbx_seq_one_letter_code
_entity_poly.pdbx_strand_id
1 'polypeptide(L)'
;YYLIHPFTGLCYEPVNNIDVYEYLWVSNQDVAEHTLHTPFLQHMQLGDLQADNYVKFIIQDINYLVVVTDMLDEMRNEVEVPEDLHDFMEDRCESYKTYAESTLKEFNLNYLSDYKDIMENQDPIYFAVALLPCSRLWLWLANQLNENCCSAYFTWKMSNMCGHPEQHYKALLDKYLTTPEQKELANKLFRQQMNNEHDFFASSLE
;
A
#
# COMPACT_ATOMS: atom_id res chain seq x y z
N TYR A 1 8.42 29.87 32.75
CA TYR A 1 9.48 29.80 31.72
C TYR A 1 8.83 30.15 30.40
N TYR A 2 9.27 31.23 29.74
CA TYR A 2 8.77 31.61 28.41
C TYR A 2 9.74 31.04 27.37
N LEU A 3 9.26 30.14 26.52
CA LEU A 3 9.96 29.72 25.30
C LEU A 3 9.57 30.73 24.21
N ILE A 4 10.55 31.41 23.64
CA ILE A 4 10.36 32.35 22.53
C ILE A 4 10.90 31.66 21.27
N HIS A 5 10.05 31.44 20.27
CA HIS A 5 10.47 31.27 18.88
C HIS A 5 10.03 32.51 18.07
N PRO A 6 10.89 33.06 17.20
CA PRO A 6 10.51 34.15 16.31
C PRO A 6 9.64 33.58 15.17
N PHE A 7 8.69 34.37 14.68
CA PHE A 7 7.76 34.06 13.58
C PHE A 7 6.46 33.34 13.91
N THR A 8 5.64 33.92 14.80
CA THR A 8 4.21 34.16 14.53
C THR A 8 3.75 35.23 15.52
N GLY A 9 3.17 36.32 15.04
CA GLY A 9 2.70 37.44 15.88
C GLY A 9 1.44 37.11 16.69
N LEU A 10 1.41 35.99 17.41
CA LEU A 10 0.34 35.60 18.31
C LEU A 10 0.84 35.71 19.76
N CYS A 11 0.16 36.53 20.56
CA CYS A 11 0.43 36.69 21.98
C CYS A 11 0.05 35.38 22.70
N TYR A 12 1.03 34.62 23.19
CA TYR A 12 0.78 33.39 23.95
C TYR A 12 0.39 33.68 25.40
N GLU A 13 -0.70 33.06 25.85
CA GLU A 13 -1.05 32.97 27.27
C GLU A 13 0.01 32.13 28.02
N PRO A 14 0.30 32.43 29.31
CA PRO A 14 1.25 31.66 30.09
C PRO A 14 0.83 30.18 30.19
N VAL A 15 1.81 29.27 30.09
CA VAL A 15 1.70 27.78 30.10
C VAL A 15 0.79 27.20 31.21
N ASN A 16 0.49 27.97 32.25
CA ASN A 16 -0.41 27.57 33.33
C ASN A 16 -1.92 27.65 32.98
N ASN A 17 -2.30 28.05 31.76
CA ASN A 17 -3.70 28.28 31.37
C ASN A 17 -4.13 27.64 30.04
N ILE A 18 -3.34 26.70 29.50
CA ILE A 18 -3.68 25.99 28.25
C ILE A 18 -4.39 24.66 28.56
N ASP A 19 -5.36 24.27 27.73
CA ASP A 19 -6.02 22.97 27.87
C ASP A 19 -5.08 21.81 27.51
N VAL A 20 -5.50 20.58 27.81
CA VAL A 20 -4.67 19.38 27.58
C VAL A 20 -4.34 19.19 26.10
N TYR A 21 -5.26 19.55 25.19
CA TYR A 21 -5.04 19.43 23.75
C TYR A 21 -3.88 20.34 23.31
N GLU A 22 -3.91 21.61 23.71
CA GLU A 22 -2.86 22.58 23.37
C GLU A 22 -1.55 22.28 24.11
N TYR A 23 -1.62 21.83 25.36
CA TYR A 23 -0.45 21.42 26.13
C TYR A 23 0.32 20.29 25.43
N LEU A 24 -0.39 19.26 24.95
CA LEU A 24 0.24 18.14 24.23
C LEU A 24 0.93 18.62 22.95
N TRP A 25 0.32 19.55 22.22
CA TRP A 25 0.91 20.11 21.00
C TRP A 25 2.16 20.94 21.28
N VAL A 26 2.03 22.01 22.09
CA VAL A 26 3.13 22.95 22.36
C VAL A 26 4.32 22.26 23.02
N SER A 27 4.07 21.31 23.92
CA SER A 27 5.13 20.60 24.64
C SER A 27 5.96 19.67 23.76
N ASN A 28 5.49 19.34 22.54
CA ASN A 28 6.18 18.45 21.59
C ASN A 28 6.48 19.15 20.25
N GLN A 29 6.37 20.48 20.21
CA GLN A 29 6.57 21.25 18.99
C GLN A 29 8.02 21.19 18.48
N ASP A 30 8.99 20.92 19.36
CA ASP A 30 10.38 20.66 18.97
C ASP A 30 10.50 19.43 18.05
N VAL A 31 9.73 18.37 18.31
CA VAL A 31 9.65 17.18 17.45
C VAL A 31 8.99 17.51 16.11
N ALA A 32 7.92 18.32 16.12
CA ALA A 32 7.28 18.78 14.89
C ALA A 32 8.25 19.61 14.02
N GLU A 33 9.00 20.52 14.65
CA GLU A 33 10.01 21.35 13.98
C GLU A 33 11.14 20.48 13.40
N HIS A 34 11.65 19.50 14.16
CA HIS A 34 12.64 18.55 13.65
C HIS A 34 12.08 17.71 12.49
N THR A 35 10.81 17.30 12.57
CA THR A 35 10.14 16.51 11.52
C THR A 35 10.04 17.32 10.23
N LEU A 36 9.64 18.59 10.31
CA LEU A 36 9.57 19.50 9.16
C LEU A 36 10.91 19.58 8.42
N HIS A 37 12.03 19.54 9.14
CA HIS A 37 13.39 19.59 8.59
C HIS A 37 13.96 18.23 8.12
N THR A 38 13.17 17.16 8.15
CA THR A 38 13.62 15.87 7.64
C THR A 38 13.93 15.93 6.14
N PRO A 39 14.95 15.21 5.66
CA PRO A 39 15.29 15.21 4.23
C PRO A 39 14.10 14.87 3.32
N PHE A 40 13.22 13.95 3.74
CA PHE A 40 12.04 13.58 2.97
C PHE A 40 11.12 14.77 2.70
N LEU A 41 10.72 15.51 3.75
CA LEU A 41 9.84 16.69 3.60
C LEU A 41 10.55 17.86 2.91
N GLN A 42 11.85 18.04 3.11
CA GLN A 42 12.61 19.06 2.41
C GLN A 42 12.68 18.78 0.89
N HIS A 43 12.96 17.53 0.51
CA HIS A 43 12.94 17.13 -0.91
C HIS A 43 11.52 17.18 -1.52
N MET A 44 10.49 16.86 -0.72
CA MET A 44 9.10 17.02 -1.15
C MET A 44 8.76 18.49 -1.41
N GLN A 45 9.15 19.39 -0.50
CA GLN A 45 8.93 20.84 -0.64
C GLN A 45 9.67 21.43 -1.85
N LEU A 46 10.86 20.93 -2.16
CA LEU A 46 11.64 21.34 -3.33
C LEU A 46 11.15 20.71 -4.65
N GLY A 47 10.29 19.69 -4.58
CA GLY A 47 9.79 18.96 -5.73
C GLY A 47 10.82 18.02 -6.37
N ASP A 48 11.91 17.68 -5.67
CA ASP A 48 12.98 16.79 -6.16
C ASP A 48 13.03 15.43 -5.45
N LEU A 49 12.04 15.16 -4.59
CA LEU A 49 11.84 13.84 -3.97
C LEU A 49 11.70 12.76 -5.06
N GLN A 50 12.53 11.73 -4.96
CA GLN A 50 12.47 10.58 -5.87
C GLN A 50 11.13 9.84 -5.74
N ALA A 51 10.52 9.48 -6.87
CA ALA A 51 9.23 8.80 -6.92
C ALA A 51 9.19 7.52 -6.07
N ASP A 52 10.24 6.70 -6.11
CA ASP A 52 10.36 5.48 -5.29
C ASP A 52 10.25 5.75 -3.79
N ASN A 53 10.77 6.89 -3.31
CA ASN A 53 10.67 7.26 -1.91
C ASN A 53 9.26 7.71 -1.55
N TYR A 54 8.58 8.43 -2.45
CA TYR A 54 7.19 8.80 -2.27
C TYR A 54 6.27 7.57 -2.26
N VAL A 55 6.47 6.63 -3.20
CA VAL A 55 5.71 5.37 -3.24
C VAL A 55 5.92 4.55 -1.97
N LYS A 56 7.16 4.44 -1.46
CA LYS A 56 7.43 3.79 -0.17
C LYS A 56 6.69 4.45 0.99
N PHE A 57 6.64 5.78 1.02
CA PHE A 57 5.89 6.53 2.03
C PHE A 57 4.39 6.21 1.95
N ILE A 58 3.80 6.23 0.75
CA ILE A 58 2.38 5.93 0.58
C ILE A 58 2.05 4.48 0.98
N ILE A 59 2.91 3.50 0.65
CA ILE A 59 2.70 2.10 1.08
C ILE A 59 2.72 1.99 2.61
N GLN A 60 3.61 2.72 3.29
CA GLN A 60 3.66 2.75 4.76
C GLN A 60 2.39 3.39 5.34
N ASP A 61 1.90 4.48 4.74
CA ASP A 61 0.69 5.18 5.16
C ASP A 61 -0.57 4.32 4.98
N ILE A 62 -0.72 3.65 3.83
CA ILE A 62 -1.81 2.68 3.58
C ILE A 62 -1.78 1.56 4.62
N ASN A 63 -0.61 0.99 4.90
CA ASN A 63 -0.49 -0.06 5.90
C ASN A 63 -0.86 0.45 7.31
N TYR A 64 -0.45 1.66 7.68
CA TYR A 64 -0.86 2.30 8.93
C TYR A 64 -2.38 2.43 9.00
N LEU A 65 -3.02 2.96 7.95
CA LEU A 65 -4.47 3.15 7.90
C LEU A 65 -5.23 1.84 8.06
N VAL A 66 -4.84 0.80 7.32
CA VAL A 66 -5.50 -0.52 7.39
C VAL A 66 -5.37 -1.10 8.80
N VAL A 67 -4.15 -1.17 9.33
CA VAL A 67 -3.90 -1.78 10.65
C VAL A 67 -4.56 -1.00 11.78
N VAL A 68 -4.51 0.34 11.74
CA VAL A 68 -5.15 1.17 12.77
C VAL A 68 -6.66 1.14 12.65
N THR A 69 -7.22 0.98 11.45
CA THR A 69 -8.67 0.76 11.28
C THR A 69 -9.10 -0.51 12.01
N ASP A 70 -8.37 -1.61 11.84
CA ASP A 70 -8.67 -2.87 12.54
C ASP A 70 -8.57 -2.70 14.07
N MET A 71 -7.54 -1.99 14.55
CA MET A 71 -7.41 -1.67 15.98
C MET A 71 -8.54 -0.77 16.49
N LEU A 72 -9.00 0.20 15.70
CA LEU A 72 -10.14 1.06 16.05
C LEU A 72 -11.46 0.27 16.07
N ASP A 73 -11.61 -0.71 15.18
CA ASP A 73 -12.76 -1.62 15.18
C ASP A 73 -12.77 -2.49 16.44
N GLU A 74 -11.60 -2.98 16.88
CA GLU A 74 -11.49 -3.66 18.18
C GLU A 74 -11.82 -2.69 19.34
N MET A 75 -11.23 -1.51 19.36
CA MET A 75 -11.42 -0.54 20.43
C MET A 75 -12.86 -0.02 20.56
N ARG A 76 -13.56 0.23 19.46
CA ARG A 76 -14.98 0.66 19.53
C ARG A 76 -15.88 -0.42 20.13
N ASN A 77 -15.53 -1.70 19.96
CA ASN A 77 -16.26 -2.81 20.57
C ASN A 77 -15.91 -2.99 22.07
N GLU A 78 -14.75 -2.50 22.52
CA GLU A 78 -14.32 -2.56 23.93
C GLU A 78 -14.80 -1.35 24.75
N VAL A 79 -14.87 -0.16 24.15
CA VAL A 79 -15.24 1.08 24.84
C VAL A 79 -16.75 1.26 24.83
N GLU A 80 -17.47 0.64 25.76
CA GLU A 80 -18.92 0.87 25.89
C GLU A 80 -19.25 2.21 26.59
N VAL A 81 -18.37 2.67 27.48
CA VAL A 81 -18.51 3.93 28.22
C VAL A 81 -17.16 4.60 28.46
N PRO A 82 -17.09 5.95 28.51
CA PRO A 82 -18.20 6.88 28.32
C PRO A 82 -18.62 7.02 26.83
N GLU A 83 -19.88 7.40 26.60
CA GLU A 83 -20.50 7.46 25.26
C GLU A 83 -19.74 8.39 24.31
N ASP A 84 -19.24 9.53 24.81
CA ASP A 84 -18.44 10.47 24.01
C ASP A 84 -17.11 9.87 23.53
N LEU A 85 -16.50 8.98 24.32
CA LEU A 85 -15.29 8.26 23.92
C LEU A 85 -15.60 7.11 22.97
N HIS A 86 -16.72 6.40 23.16
CA HIS A 86 -17.19 5.39 22.21
C HIS A 86 -17.43 6.02 20.83
N ASP A 87 -18.21 7.11 20.78
CA ASP A 87 -18.54 7.84 19.55
C ASP A 87 -17.28 8.34 18.85
N PHE A 88 -16.29 8.83 19.61
CA PHE A 88 -14.98 9.18 19.06
C PHE A 88 -14.30 7.99 18.37
N MET A 89 -14.27 6.82 19.01
CA MET A 89 -13.65 5.61 18.43
C MET A 89 -14.40 5.15 17.18
N GLU A 90 -15.74 5.17 17.20
CA GLU A 90 -16.58 4.83 16.06
C GLU A 90 -16.34 5.79 14.88
N ASP A 91 -16.40 7.10 15.10
CA ASP A 91 -16.16 8.12 14.09
C ASP A 91 -14.75 8.02 13.48
N ARG A 92 -13.72 7.73 14.30
CA ARG A 92 -12.36 7.52 13.80
C ARG A 92 -12.23 6.24 12.99
N CYS A 93 -12.86 5.15 13.44
CA CYS A 93 -12.90 3.88 12.71
C CYS A 93 -13.51 4.07 11.31
N GLU A 94 -14.66 4.74 11.22
CA GLU A 94 -15.35 4.99 9.94
C GLU A 94 -14.54 5.91 9.03
N SER A 95 -13.94 6.97 9.57
CA SER A 95 -13.09 7.88 8.82
C SER A 95 -11.87 7.17 8.23
N TYR A 96 -11.19 6.34 9.01
CA TYR A 96 -9.99 5.62 8.57
C TYR A 96 -10.35 4.54 7.55
N LYS A 97 -11.43 3.80 7.77
CA LYS A 97 -11.94 2.82 6.81
C LYS A 97 -12.26 3.45 5.47
N THR A 98 -12.99 4.56 5.47
CA THR A 98 -13.36 5.29 4.24
C THR A 98 -12.12 5.77 3.49
N TYR A 99 -11.14 6.31 4.22
CA TYR A 99 -9.90 6.77 3.62
C TYR A 99 -9.09 5.61 3.03
N ALA A 100 -8.87 4.54 3.79
CA ALA A 100 -8.19 3.33 3.32
C ALA A 100 -8.85 2.74 2.07
N GLU A 101 -10.18 2.58 2.07
CA GLU A 101 -10.92 2.08 0.90
C GLU A 101 -10.75 3.00 -0.31
N SER A 102 -10.80 4.32 -0.11
CA SER A 102 -10.63 5.30 -1.19
C SER A 102 -9.21 5.27 -1.79
N THR A 103 -8.19 5.18 -0.95
CA THR A 103 -6.79 5.11 -1.36
C THR A 103 -6.51 3.79 -2.06
N LEU A 104 -6.93 2.64 -1.51
CA LEU A 104 -6.77 1.33 -2.16
C LEU A 104 -7.46 1.27 -3.54
N LYS A 105 -8.59 1.96 -3.69
CA LYS A 105 -9.28 2.11 -4.98
C LYS A 105 -8.50 2.98 -5.97
N GLU A 106 -7.90 4.08 -5.52
CA GLU A 106 -7.04 4.93 -6.35
C GLU A 106 -5.81 4.16 -6.87
N PHE A 107 -5.25 3.27 -6.06
CA PHE A 107 -4.17 2.36 -6.48
C PHE A 107 -4.64 1.16 -7.33
N ASN A 108 -5.89 1.18 -7.80
CA ASN A 108 -6.50 0.20 -8.71
C ASN A 108 -6.27 -1.28 -8.30
N LEU A 109 -6.39 -1.59 -7.02
CA LEU A 109 -6.21 -2.96 -6.48
C LEU A 109 -7.37 -3.93 -6.82
N ASN A 110 -8.13 -3.64 -7.88
CA ASN A 110 -9.35 -4.35 -8.26
C ASN A 110 -9.12 -5.81 -8.67
N TYR A 111 -7.93 -6.18 -9.14
CA TYR A 111 -7.62 -7.55 -9.58
C TYR A 111 -7.53 -8.57 -8.43
N LEU A 112 -7.44 -8.12 -7.17
CA LEU A 112 -7.47 -9.00 -6.01
C LEU A 112 -8.81 -9.75 -5.86
N SER A 113 -9.90 -9.17 -6.39
CA SER A 113 -11.22 -9.81 -6.39
C SER A 113 -11.23 -11.12 -7.20
N ASP A 114 -10.53 -11.17 -8.33
CA ASP A 114 -10.39 -12.37 -9.15
C ASP A 114 -9.57 -13.46 -8.44
N TYR A 115 -8.50 -13.07 -7.73
CA TYR A 115 -7.76 -14.01 -6.90
C TYR A 115 -8.63 -14.61 -5.81
N LYS A 116 -9.46 -13.79 -5.15
CA LYS A 116 -10.40 -14.23 -4.14
C LYS A 116 -11.46 -15.19 -4.71
N ASP A 117 -12.05 -14.87 -5.85
CA ASP A 117 -13.02 -15.73 -6.53
C ASP A 117 -12.43 -17.09 -6.89
N ILE A 118 -11.20 -17.12 -7.45
CA ILE A 118 -10.51 -18.38 -7.76
C ILE A 118 -10.23 -19.18 -6.49
N MET A 119 -9.80 -18.52 -5.41
CA MET A 119 -9.53 -19.18 -4.12
C MET A 119 -10.80 -19.80 -3.52
N GLU A 120 -11.93 -19.12 -3.60
CA GLU A 120 -13.20 -19.55 -2.99
C GLU A 120 -13.95 -20.58 -3.83
N ASN A 121 -13.85 -20.50 -5.17
CA ASN A 121 -14.73 -21.23 -6.09
C ASN A 121 -14.01 -22.26 -6.98
N GLN A 122 -12.68 -22.39 -6.94
CA GLN A 122 -11.91 -23.34 -7.75
C GLN A 122 -11.01 -24.25 -6.91
N ASP A 123 -10.57 -25.37 -7.50
CA ASP A 123 -9.56 -26.22 -6.85
C ASP A 123 -8.24 -25.43 -6.63
N PRO A 124 -7.51 -25.66 -5.52
CA PRO A 124 -6.29 -24.89 -5.19
C PRO A 124 -5.20 -24.85 -6.26
N ILE A 125 -5.15 -25.85 -7.14
CA ILE A 125 -4.22 -25.86 -8.28
C ILE A 125 -4.47 -24.68 -9.23
N TYR A 126 -5.72 -24.24 -9.38
CA TYR A 126 -6.06 -23.12 -10.24
C TYR A 126 -5.66 -21.77 -9.62
N PHE A 127 -5.55 -21.69 -8.29
CA PHE A 127 -4.92 -20.54 -7.64
C PHE A 127 -3.41 -20.47 -7.98
N ALA A 128 -2.72 -21.62 -8.00
CA ALA A 128 -1.34 -21.65 -8.48
C ALA A 128 -1.22 -21.26 -9.97
N VAL A 129 -2.20 -21.63 -10.82
CA VAL A 129 -2.27 -21.16 -12.21
C VAL A 129 -2.45 -19.64 -12.26
N ALA A 130 -3.31 -19.08 -11.41
CA ALA A 130 -3.58 -17.65 -11.35
C ALA A 130 -2.35 -16.81 -10.94
N LEU A 131 -1.46 -17.35 -10.10
CA LEU A 131 -0.23 -16.68 -9.67
C LEU A 131 0.90 -16.71 -10.71
N LEU A 132 0.86 -17.66 -11.67
CA LEU A 132 1.95 -17.86 -12.63
C LEU A 132 2.18 -16.67 -13.58
N PRO A 133 1.16 -15.96 -14.09
CA PRO A 133 1.32 -14.73 -14.88
C PRO A 133 2.28 -13.73 -14.23
N CYS A 134 2.08 -13.36 -12.97
CA CYS A 134 2.97 -12.43 -12.26
C CYS A 134 4.43 -12.91 -12.30
N SER A 135 4.66 -14.17 -11.88
CA SER A 135 6.00 -14.77 -11.80
C SER A 135 6.72 -14.85 -13.15
N ARG A 136 5.97 -15.01 -14.25
CA ARG A 136 6.54 -15.25 -15.58
C ARG A 136 6.57 -13.99 -16.45
N LEU A 137 5.54 -13.17 -16.40
CA LEU A 137 5.39 -11.96 -17.21
C LEU A 137 6.39 -10.89 -16.79
N TRP A 138 6.54 -10.64 -15.49
CA TRP A 138 7.47 -9.60 -15.00
C TRP A 138 8.92 -9.91 -15.39
N LEU A 139 9.33 -11.17 -15.26
CA LEU A 139 10.61 -11.68 -15.75
C LEU A 139 10.77 -11.47 -17.26
N TRP A 140 9.74 -11.82 -18.03
CA TRP A 140 9.77 -11.66 -19.49
C TRP A 140 9.88 -10.19 -19.89
N LEU A 141 9.07 -9.30 -19.30
CA LEU A 141 9.07 -7.85 -19.54
C LEU A 141 10.44 -7.24 -19.22
N ALA A 142 11.00 -7.52 -18.04
CA ALA A 142 12.31 -7.01 -17.65
C ALA A 142 13.43 -7.42 -18.64
N ASN A 143 13.31 -8.59 -19.26
CA ASN A 143 14.24 -9.05 -20.30
C ASN A 143 13.96 -8.46 -21.71
N GLN A 144 12.74 -7.98 -21.98
CA GLN A 144 12.40 -7.35 -23.27
C GLN A 144 12.70 -5.86 -23.31
N LEU A 145 12.59 -5.18 -22.17
CA LEU A 145 12.76 -3.74 -22.14
C LEU A 145 14.21 -3.33 -22.46
N ASN A 146 14.38 -2.16 -23.08
CA ASN A 146 15.67 -1.66 -23.55
C ASN A 146 16.20 -0.49 -22.72
N GLU A 147 16.33 -0.67 -21.39
CA GLU A 147 16.99 0.28 -20.49
C GLU A 147 18.50 0.05 -20.42
N ASN A 148 19.23 1.15 -20.19
CA ASN A 148 20.64 1.15 -19.86
C ASN A 148 20.87 1.45 -18.37
N CYS A 149 22.11 1.25 -17.90
CA CYS A 149 22.50 1.46 -16.51
C CYS A 149 22.40 2.91 -16.00
N CYS A 150 22.22 3.88 -16.90
CA CYS A 150 22.00 5.28 -16.55
C CYS A 150 20.52 5.64 -16.36
N SER A 151 19.60 4.71 -16.65
CA SER A 151 18.16 4.90 -16.40
C SER A 151 17.87 4.87 -14.91
N ALA A 152 17.03 5.80 -14.43
CA ALA A 152 16.52 5.78 -13.05
C ALA A 152 15.78 4.48 -12.72
N TYR A 153 15.25 3.78 -13.73
CA TYR A 153 14.47 2.55 -13.58
C TYR A 153 15.29 1.27 -13.79
N PHE A 154 16.62 1.38 -13.95
CA PHE A 154 17.48 0.21 -14.17
C PHE A 154 17.46 -0.76 -12.99
N THR A 155 17.26 -0.27 -11.77
CA THR A 155 17.11 -1.07 -10.54
C THR A 155 15.88 -1.98 -10.59
N TRP A 156 14.75 -1.48 -11.10
CA TRP A 156 13.53 -2.28 -11.29
C TRP A 156 13.79 -3.43 -12.26
N LYS A 157 14.45 -3.15 -13.39
CA LYS A 157 14.82 -4.17 -14.38
C LYS A 157 15.71 -5.25 -13.78
N MET A 158 16.78 -4.85 -13.07
CA MET A 158 17.71 -5.78 -12.42
C MET A 158 17.02 -6.67 -11.39
N SER A 159 16.03 -6.14 -10.68
CA SER A 159 15.28 -6.89 -9.66
C SER A 159 14.36 -7.95 -10.25
N ASN A 160 13.95 -7.79 -11.52
CA ASN A 160 12.96 -8.66 -12.17
C ASN A 160 13.54 -9.55 -13.27
N MET A 161 14.72 -9.25 -13.83
CA MET A 161 15.27 -9.96 -15.01
C MET A 161 15.80 -11.37 -14.70
N CYS A 162 15.91 -11.75 -13.44
CA CYS A 162 16.44 -13.05 -13.00
C CYS A 162 15.35 -13.88 -12.32
N GLY A 163 15.19 -15.15 -12.71
CA GLY A 163 14.23 -16.05 -12.08
C GLY A 163 14.03 -17.34 -12.87
N HIS A 164 13.51 -18.35 -12.17
CA HIS A 164 13.21 -19.67 -12.75
C HIS A 164 11.83 -20.19 -12.33
N PRO A 165 10.72 -19.52 -12.69
CA PRO A 165 9.37 -19.95 -12.31
C PRO A 165 9.09 -21.42 -12.67
N GLU A 166 9.64 -21.91 -13.78
CA GLU A 166 9.49 -23.30 -14.23
C GLU A 166 9.90 -24.34 -13.16
N GLN A 167 10.84 -24.01 -12.27
CA GLN A 167 11.28 -24.91 -11.19
C GLN A 167 10.18 -25.14 -10.14
N HIS A 168 9.31 -24.16 -9.92
CA HIS A 168 8.22 -24.23 -8.94
C HIS A 168 6.89 -24.70 -9.55
N TYR A 169 6.61 -24.28 -10.78
CA TYR A 169 5.30 -24.47 -11.39
C TYR A 169 5.21 -25.70 -12.30
N LYS A 170 6.25 -26.02 -13.08
CA LYS A 170 6.10 -27.00 -14.18
C LYS A 170 5.66 -28.39 -13.72
N ALA A 171 6.40 -28.97 -12.77
CA ALA A 171 6.10 -30.30 -12.25
C ALA A 171 4.76 -30.33 -11.49
N LEU A 172 4.40 -29.22 -10.84
CA LEU A 172 3.14 -29.08 -10.11
C LEU A 172 1.96 -29.08 -11.09
N LEU A 173 1.97 -28.20 -12.09
CA LEU A 173 0.89 -28.08 -13.06
C LEU A 173 0.72 -29.36 -13.88
N ASP A 174 1.83 -29.97 -14.34
CA ASP A 174 1.79 -31.22 -15.10
C ASP A 174 1.20 -32.39 -14.30
N LYS A 175 1.40 -32.40 -12.98
CA LYS A 175 0.88 -33.44 -12.08
C LYS A 175 -0.64 -33.36 -11.89
N TYR A 176 -1.20 -32.16 -11.81
CA TYR A 176 -2.60 -31.96 -11.40
C TYR A 176 -3.55 -31.61 -12.56
N LEU A 177 -3.05 -31.06 -13.67
CA LEU A 177 -3.85 -30.63 -14.82
C LEU A 177 -3.67 -31.59 -16.00
N THR A 178 -4.25 -32.78 -15.89
CA THR A 178 -4.00 -33.89 -16.80
C THR A 178 -5.02 -34.02 -17.92
N THR A 179 -6.26 -33.53 -17.74
CA THR A 179 -7.32 -33.59 -18.75
C THR A 179 -7.37 -32.35 -19.65
N PRO A 180 -7.95 -32.46 -20.87
CA PRO A 180 -8.17 -31.29 -21.73
C PRO A 180 -8.99 -30.19 -21.08
N GLU A 181 -10.05 -30.54 -20.36
CA GLU A 181 -10.96 -29.59 -19.71
C GLU A 181 -10.25 -28.82 -18.58
N GLN A 182 -9.42 -29.51 -17.79
CA GLN A 182 -8.60 -28.88 -16.76
C GLN A 182 -7.60 -27.89 -17.37
N LYS A 183 -6.97 -28.25 -18.49
CA LYS A 183 -6.04 -27.38 -19.21
C LYS A 183 -6.74 -26.18 -19.84
N GLU A 184 -7.95 -26.36 -20.36
CA GLU A 184 -8.76 -25.27 -20.92
C GLU A 184 -9.16 -24.26 -19.84
N LEU A 185 -9.65 -24.75 -18.69
CA LEU A 185 -9.97 -23.90 -17.54
C LEU A 185 -8.73 -23.18 -17.01
N ALA A 186 -7.61 -23.89 -16.84
CA ALA A 186 -6.35 -23.29 -16.44
C ALA A 186 -5.90 -22.19 -17.42
N ASN A 187 -6.01 -22.42 -18.72
CA ASN A 187 -5.68 -21.41 -19.73
C ASN A 187 -6.61 -20.19 -19.66
N LYS A 188 -7.91 -20.39 -19.40
CA LYS A 188 -8.86 -19.28 -19.21
C LYS A 188 -8.45 -18.40 -18.02
N LEU A 189 -8.18 -19.02 -16.87
CA LEU A 189 -7.78 -18.30 -15.65
C LEU A 189 -6.42 -17.63 -15.80
N PHE A 190 -5.46 -18.32 -16.43
CA PHE A 190 -4.15 -17.74 -16.76
C PHE A 190 -4.30 -16.50 -17.66
N ARG A 191 -5.13 -16.57 -18.71
CA ARG A 191 -5.38 -15.45 -19.62
C ARG A 191 -6.05 -14.28 -18.90
N GLN A 192 -7.01 -14.56 -18.01
CA GLN A 192 -7.66 -13.52 -17.20
C GLN A 192 -6.62 -12.77 -16.36
N GLN A 193 -5.75 -13.49 -15.66
CA GLN A 193 -4.70 -12.87 -14.85
C GLN A 193 -3.63 -12.15 -15.69
N MET A 194 -3.31 -12.63 -16.90
CA MET A 194 -2.47 -11.86 -17.83
C MET A 194 -3.11 -10.52 -18.25
N ASN A 195 -4.44 -10.48 -18.42
CA ASN A 195 -5.14 -9.22 -18.71
C ASN A 195 -5.13 -8.30 -17.48
N ASN A 196 -5.30 -8.86 -16.27
CA ASN A 196 -5.21 -8.08 -15.04
C ASN A 196 -3.84 -7.43 -14.86
N GLU A 197 -2.75 -8.15 -15.14
CA GLU A 197 -1.40 -7.60 -15.14
C GLU A 197 -1.21 -6.52 -16.21
N HIS A 198 -1.76 -6.72 -17.41
CA HIS A 198 -1.77 -5.69 -18.46
C HIS A 198 -2.50 -4.42 -17.98
N ASP A 199 -3.70 -4.58 -17.45
CA ASP A 199 -4.54 -3.46 -17.00
C ASP A 199 -3.89 -2.75 -15.81
N PHE A 200 -3.21 -3.48 -14.92
CA PHE A 200 -2.40 -2.91 -13.84
C PHE A 200 -1.30 -1.99 -14.39
N PHE A 201 -0.53 -2.43 -15.39
CA PHE A 201 0.47 -1.57 -16.03
C PHE A 201 -0.17 -0.40 -16.78
N ALA A 202 -1.29 -0.62 -17.48
CA ALA A 202 -1.97 0.40 -18.27
C ALA A 202 -2.56 1.52 -17.39
N SER A 203 -3.25 1.15 -16.32
CA SER A 203 -3.85 2.12 -15.39
C SER A 203 -2.83 2.87 -14.55
N SER A 204 -1.58 2.39 -14.46
CA SER A 204 -0.52 3.04 -13.68
C SER A 204 -0.03 4.37 -14.30
N LEU A 205 -0.58 4.77 -15.45
CA LEU A 205 -0.29 6.03 -16.13
C LEU A 205 -1.55 6.91 -16.33
N GLU A 206 -2.73 6.43 -15.95
CA GLU A 206 -4.03 7.11 -16.13
C GLU A 206 -4.45 7.85 -14.87
#